data_AF-A0A8B7E8L4-F1
#
_entry.id   AF-A0A8B7E8L4-F1
#
_cell.length_a   1.000
_cell.length_b   1.000
_cell.length_c   1.000
_cell.angle_alpha   90.00
_cell.angle_beta   90.00
_cell.angle_gamma   90.00
#
_symmetry.space_group_name_H-M   'P 1'
#
loop_
_entity.id
_entity.type
_entity.pdbx_description
1 polymer ?
#
loop_
_entity_poly.entity_id
_entity_poly.type
_entity_poly.pdbx_seq_one_letter_code
_entity_poly.pdbx_strand_id
1 'polypeptide(L)'
;MAPLLSKEKREYHFKRNHVLFQKIICCCCLEKNNRCIPVNKNLEGLVQVFCKPEFSLKVFAYPTGLCPGCKKNLYLCKAGKTIADTVTLKWKNSDLSSLQTSRDCSILCSICSQGRNRLLNKNMKKGTSSTLKFCQICFCEIAKGKPHKCSPLKSSTNLSESISKISKKVKEQVASSLLKEIYSDQEQSLGAQAILRTGGKSIHITLGTRESDQRKIPYNEVEVLVNTLGLSQLKSYEMLKTLRRSGVKFESNIEKALDEKSKLLSNFYVTELLDFQEKEKDNDYATVKRHLVYIEDITTFLDFVIKYRGQVPQNTFVKVGIDSGGGSLKVIVNLFDPTKDRTEDSSSLGSYSGANTSLVLAYCERVSENHFNMTMIVEKLKLHECKYSLASDMKLINILLGKSAHGGKYACAWCEGSSELFSGELRTFQSLNNYYELYSSAGSPVKRMKEYKNVINPCLLKIEDKSLSIIREIPLPELHLLMGFVNHVAEFIMQL
;
A
#
# COMPACT_ATOMS: atom_id res chain seq x y z
N MET A 1 -34.41 -51.00 69.13
CA MET A 1 -35.01 -49.94 69.95
C MET A 1 -34.30 -48.63 69.66
N ALA A 2 -35.03 -47.66 69.11
CA ALA A 2 -34.54 -46.28 68.97
C ALA A 2 -34.39 -45.64 70.38
N PRO A 3 -33.69 -44.49 70.52
CA PRO A 3 -34.32 -43.26 70.10
C PRO A 3 -33.44 -42.31 69.27
N LEU A 4 -34.08 -41.80 68.22
CA LEU A 4 -33.78 -40.53 67.58
C LEU A 4 -33.82 -39.40 68.62
N LEU A 5 -32.73 -38.65 68.76
CA LEU A 5 -32.72 -37.34 69.42
C LEU A 5 -32.60 -36.23 68.38
N SER A 6 -33.75 -35.60 68.15
CA SER A 6 -34.04 -34.20 67.79
C SER A 6 -32.97 -33.33 67.11
N LYS A 7 -33.36 -32.80 65.94
CA LYS A 7 -32.72 -31.79 65.08
C LYS A 7 -32.37 -30.44 65.75
N GLU A 8 -32.51 -30.27 67.06
CA GLU A 8 -32.45 -28.96 67.75
C GLU A 8 -31.07 -28.55 68.28
N LYS A 9 -29.99 -29.30 68.00
CA LYS A 9 -28.62 -28.96 68.49
C LYS A 9 -27.61 -28.55 67.42
N ARG A 10 -28.05 -28.00 66.28
CA ARG A 10 -27.14 -27.49 65.22
C ARG A 10 -27.08 -25.97 65.05
N GLU A 11 -27.74 -25.18 65.90
CA GLU A 11 -27.85 -23.72 65.71
C GLU A 11 -26.91 -22.84 66.55
N TYR A 12 -25.94 -23.41 67.25
CA TYR A 12 -24.97 -22.64 68.03
C TYR A 12 -23.55 -22.88 67.52
N HIS A 13 -23.16 -22.30 66.37
CA HIS A 13 -21.76 -21.96 66.06
C HIS A 13 -21.53 -21.29 64.67
N PHE A 14 -22.18 -20.16 64.32
CA PHE A 14 -21.67 -19.30 63.22
C PHE A 14 -21.96 -17.80 63.46
N LYS A 15 -21.29 -17.19 64.43
CA LYS A 15 -21.37 -15.74 64.71
C LYS A 15 -20.56 -14.90 63.70
N ARG A 16 -21.04 -14.81 62.45
CA ARG A 16 -20.85 -13.60 61.61
C ARG A 16 -22.23 -13.15 61.15
N ASN A 17 -22.72 -12.07 61.76
CA ASN A 17 -24.00 -11.46 61.41
C ASN A 17 -23.86 -10.69 60.08
N HIS A 18 -24.96 -10.49 59.36
CA HIS A 18 -25.02 -9.76 58.07
C HIS A 18 -24.14 -8.50 58.02
N VAL A 19 -24.16 -7.71 59.10
CA VAL A 19 -23.36 -6.48 59.27
C VAL A 19 -21.85 -6.70 59.11
N LEU A 20 -21.31 -7.85 59.54
CA LEU A 20 -19.91 -8.18 59.34
C LEU A 20 -19.61 -8.57 57.89
N PHE A 21 -20.57 -9.18 57.20
CA PHE A 21 -20.41 -9.52 55.78
C PHE A 21 -20.46 -8.28 54.88
N GLN A 22 -21.31 -7.31 55.21
CA GLN A 22 -21.32 -6.01 54.51
C GLN A 22 -19.95 -5.33 54.52
N LYS A 23 -19.15 -5.49 55.58
CA LYS A 23 -17.83 -4.88 55.69
C LYS A 23 -16.75 -5.55 54.84
N ILE A 24 -16.90 -6.85 54.53
CA ILE A 24 -15.89 -7.61 53.78
C ILE A 24 -16.26 -7.84 52.31
N ILE A 25 -17.45 -7.43 51.88
CA ILE A 25 -17.86 -7.46 50.47
C ILE A 25 -17.69 -6.06 49.89
N CYS A 26 -17.11 -5.98 48.68
CA CYS A 26 -16.89 -4.72 48.01
C CYS A 26 -18.18 -4.19 47.37
N CYS A 27 -18.58 -2.94 47.63
CA CYS A 27 -19.73 -2.29 47.01
C CYS A 27 -19.61 -2.12 45.48
N CYS A 28 -18.39 -2.03 44.93
CA CYS A 28 -18.19 -1.81 43.48
C CYS A 28 -18.12 -3.08 42.63
N CYS A 29 -17.63 -4.19 43.18
CA CYS A 29 -17.44 -5.43 42.42
C CYS A 29 -18.14 -6.63 43.04
N LEU A 30 -18.79 -6.46 44.20
CA LEU A 30 -19.46 -7.52 44.98
C LEU A 30 -18.57 -8.72 45.33
N GLU A 31 -17.24 -8.59 45.18
CA GLU A 31 -16.29 -9.63 45.57
C GLU A 31 -15.94 -9.50 47.07
N LYS A 32 -15.80 -10.65 47.73
CA LYS A 32 -15.36 -10.75 49.11
C LYS A 32 -13.85 -10.49 49.23
N ASN A 33 -13.46 -9.56 50.09
CA ASN A 33 -12.06 -9.24 50.40
C ASN A 33 -11.89 -8.85 51.87
N ASN A 34 -10.99 -9.53 52.58
CA ASN A 34 -10.73 -9.27 54.01
C ASN A 34 -10.08 -7.91 54.28
N ARG A 35 -9.58 -7.22 53.25
CA ARG A 35 -8.94 -5.89 53.33
C ARG A 35 -9.87 -4.74 52.87
N CYS A 36 -11.17 -4.99 52.83
CA CYS A 36 -12.13 -3.92 52.53
C CYS A 36 -12.11 -2.85 53.63
N ILE A 37 -12.11 -1.58 53.21
CA ILE A 37 -12.28 -0.45 54.12
C ILE A 37 -13.76 -0.05 54.19
N PRO A 38 -14.24 0.51 55.32
CA PRO A 38 -15.61 1.01 55.41
C PRO A 38 -15.82 2.21 54.48
N VAL A 39 -16.94 2.24 53.78
CA VAL A 39 -17.36 3.36 52.92
C VAL A 39 -17.92 4.49 53.78
N ASN A 40 -17.39 5.70 53.62
CA ASN A 40 -17.91 6.94 54.22
C ASN A 40 -18.70 7.76 53.18
N LYS A 41 -19.34 8.87 53.59
CA LYS A 41 -20.15 9.72 52.68
C LYS A 41 -19.37 10.20 51.43
N ASN A 42 -18.08 10.47 51.56
CA ASN A 42 -17.25 10.90 50.43
C ASN A 42 -17.01 9.75 49.43
N LEU A 43 -16.75 8.54 49.93
CA LEU A 43 -16.60 7.35 49.09
C LEU A 43 -17.94 6.92 48.48
N GLU A 44 -19.05 7.08 49.19
CA GLU A 44 -20.40 6.87 48.66
C GLU A 44 -20.65 7.73 47.41
N GLY A 45 -20.33 9.04 47.47
CA GLY A 45 -20.43 9.93 46.30
C GLY A 45 -19.56 9.50 45.12
N LEU A 46 -18.34 8.99 45.37
CA LEU A 46 -17.49 8.47 44.29
C LEU A 46 -18.04 7.19 43.67
N VAL A 47 -18.63 6.30 44.48
CA VAL A 47 -19.28 5.09 43.99
C VAL A 47 -20.50 5.44 43.15
N GLN A 48 -21.33 6.40 43.60
CA GLN A 48 -22.50 6.88 42.88
C GLN A 48 -22.14 7.47 41.50
N VAL A 49 -21.10 8.30 41.45
CA VAL A 49 -20.69 8.98 40.21
C VAL A 49 -20.04 8.04 39.21
N PHE A 50 -19.16 7.12 39.67
CA PHE A 50 -18.28 6.38 38.76
C PHE A 50 -18.60 4.88 38.61
N CYS A 51 -19.47 4.31 39.46
CA CYS A 51 -19.68 2.86 39.50
C CYS A 51 -21.16 2.46 39.54
N LYS A 52 -21.93 2.95 40.52
CA LYS A 52 -23.31 2.54 40.82
C LYS A 52 -24.14 3.74 41.31
N PRO A 53 -24.82 4.46 40.41
CA PRO A 53 -25.64 5.64 40.75
C PRO A 53 -26.68 5.38 41.85
N GLU A 54 -27.22 4.17 41.89
CA GLU A 54 -28.24 3.71 42.85
C GLU A 54 -27.69 3.34 44.24
N PHE A 55 -26.37 3.32 44.43
CA PHE A 55 -25.77 2.92 45.70
C PHE A 55 -26.09 3.91 46.82
N SER A 56 -26.52 3.42 47.99
CA SER A 56 -26.73 4.24 49.18
C SER A 56 -26.37 3.50 50.47
N LEU A 57 -25.67 4.18 51.37
CA LEU A 57 -25.34 3.65 52.71
C LEU A 57 -26.59 3.44 53.59
N LYS A 58 -27.73 4.04 53.24
CA LYS A 58 -28.99 3.87 53.95
C LYS A 58 -29.65 2.52 53.66
N VAL A 59 -29.28 1.85 52.57
CA VAL A 59 -29.87 0.58 52.16
C VAL A 59 -29.18 -0.57 52.87
N PHE A 60 -29.88 -1.21 53.81
CA PHE A 60 -29.36 -2.34 54.60
C PHE A 60 -28.95 -3.56 53.75
N ALA A 61 -29.47 -3.68 52.54
CA ALA A 61 -29.13 -4.77 51.63
C ALA A 61 -27.78 -4.59 50.93
N TYR A 62 -27.13 -3.42 51.00
CA TYR A 62 -25.92 -3.14 50.24
C TYR A 62 -24.63 -3.36 51.05
N PRO A 63 -23.51 -3.74 50.41
CA PRO A 63 -22.23 -3.86 51.09
C PRO A 63 -21.70 -2.48 51.50
N THR A 64 -21.08 -2.42 52.68
CA THR A 64 -20.46 -1.21 53.22
C THR A 64 -18.93 -1.23 53.12
N GLY A 65 -18.35 -2.26 52.48
CA GLY A 65 -16.92 -2.42 52.28
C GLY A 65 -16.47 -1.95 50.89
N LEU A 66 -15.22 -1.49 50.79
CA LEU A 66 -14.58 -1.14 49.52
C LEU A 66 -13.18 -1.78 49.44
N CYS A 67 -12.94 -2.61 48.42
CA CYS A 67 -11.66 -3.28 48.27
C CYS A 67 -10.55 -2.31 47.78
N PRO A 68 -9.25 -2.57 48.09
CA PRO A 68 -8.17 -1.67 47.70
C PRO A 68 -8.05 -1.42 46.19
N GLY A 69 -8.38 -2.43 45.37
CA GLY A 69 -8.37 -2.32 43.92
C GLY A 69 -9.43 -1.36 43.39
N CYS A 70 -10.69 -1.53 43.81
CA CYS A 70 -11.77 -0.63 43.41
C CYS A 70 -11.55 0.79 43.96
N LYS A 71 -11.01 0.93 45.18
CA LYS A 71 -10.60 2.23 45.71
C LYS A 71 -9.62 2.94 44.77
N LYS A 72 -8.52 2.28 44.39
CA LYS A 72 -7.52 2.87 43.48
C LYS A 72 -8.17 3.30 42.15
N ASN A 73 -9.04 2.47 41.59
CA ASN A 73 -9.68 2.75 40.31
C ASN A 73 -10.69 3.92 40.40
N LEU A 74 -11.47 4.02 41.48
CA LEU A 74 -12.35 5.18 41.70
C LEU A 74 -11.58 6.50 41.77
N TYR A 75 -10.40 6.51 42.40
CA TYR A 75 -9.54 7.70 42.43
C TYR A 75 -8.89 8.01 41.08
N LEU A 76 -8.61 7.00 40.25
CA LEU A 76 -8.18 7.21 38.86
C LEU A 76 -9.29 7.86 38.04
N CYS A 77 -10.54 7.40 38.17
CA CYS A 77 -11.70 8.01 37.53
C CYS A 77 -11.91 9.46 38.00
N LYS A 78 -11.77 9.72 39.31
CA LYS A 78 -11.82 11.09 39.85
C LYS A 78 -10.74 12.00 39.24
N ALA A 79 -9.57 11.45 38.93
CA ALA A 79 -8.46 12.17 38.30
C ALA A 79 -8.56 12.25 36.76
N GLY A 80 -9.69 11.83 36.16
CA GLY A 80 -9.90 11.86 34.71
C GLY A 80 -9.11 10.81 33.91
N LYS A 81 -8.53 9.79 34.59
CA LYS A 81 -7.73 8.73 33.94
C LYS A 81 -8.61 7.55 33.54
N THR A 82 -8.30 6.94 32.40
CA THR A 82 -8.96 5.72 31.92
C THR A 82 -8.60 4.52 32.80
N ILE A 83 -9.59 3.67 33.07
CA ILE A 83 -9.43 2.40 33.80
C ILE A 83 -9.49 1.22 32.83
N ALA A 84 -8.84 0.11 33.18
CA ALA A 84 -8.82 -1.08 32.32
C ALA A 84 -10.22 -1.67 32.09
N ASP A 85 -10.50 -2.11 30.86
CA ASP A 85 -11.81 -2.67 30.46
C ASP A 85 -12.29 -3.82 31.34
N THR A 86 -11.36 -4.63 31.84
CA THR A 86 -11.64 -5.74 32.76
C THR A 86 -12.27 -5.27 34.08
N VAL A 87 -11.91 -4.08 34.57
CA VAL A 87 -12.49 -3.47 35.76
C VAL A 87 -13.87 -2.93 35.46
N THR A 88 -14.02 -2.24 34.32
CA THR A 88 -15.31 -1.68 33.87
C THR A 88 -16.36 -2.77 33.67
N LEU A 89 -15.97 -3.90 33.05
CA LEU A 89 -16.82 -5.09 32.91
C LEU A 89 -17.22 -5.67 34.27
N LYS A 90 -16.28 -5.76 35.22
CA LYS A 90 -16.58 -6.23 36.58
C LYS A 90 -17.61 -5.35 37.30
N TRP A 91 -17.48 -4.04 37.20
CA TRP A 91 -18.44 -3.10 37.82
C TRP A 91 -19.82 -3.21 37.17
N LYS A 92 -19.88 -3.32 35.83
CA LYS A 92 -21.15 -3.52 35.11
C LYS A 92 -21.85 -4.81 35.51
N ASN A 93 -21.12 -5.92 35.59
CA ASN A 93 -21.68 -7.25 35.89
C ASN A 93 -22.11 -7.41 37.37
N SER A 94 -21.69 -6.51 38.26
CA SER A 94 -22.06 -6.57 39.67
C SER A 94 -23.36 -5.81 39.95
N ASP A 95 -24.50 -6.50 39.98
CA ASP A 95 -25.82 -5.88 40.09
C ASP A 95 -26.30 -5.75 41.56
N LEU A 96 -26.49 -4.51 42.03
CA LEU A 96 -27.01 -4.20 43.36
C LEU A 96 -28.51 -4.50 43.48
N SER A 97 -29.27 -4.45 42.39
CA SER A 97 -30.73 -4.67 42.40
C SER A 97 -31.10 -6.11 42.78
N SER A 98 -30.18 -7.05 42.54
CA SER A 98 -30.28 -8.46 42.94
C SER A 98 -30.17 -8.69 44.45
N LEU A 99 -29.79 -7.66 45.23
CA LEU A 99 -29.63 -7.74 46.68
C LEU A 99 -30.93 -7.30 47.37
N GLN A 100 -31.81 -8.26 47.66
CA GLN A 100 -33.01 -8.03 48.49
C GLN A 100 -32.87 -8.74 49.84
N THR A 101 -33.11 -8.03 50.94
CA THR A 101 -33.16 -8.62 52.29
C THR A 101 -34.00 -7.76 53.23
N SER A 102 -34.88 -8.42 53.99
CA SER A 102 -35.56 -7.82 55.16
C SER A 102 -34.58 -7.75 56.36
N ARG A 103 -34.93 -7.01 57.41
CA ARG A 103 -34.10 -6.90 58.64
C ARG A 103 -33.94 -8.25 59.35
N ASP A 104 -34.84 -9.20 59.10
CA ASP A 104 -34.76 -10.59 59.54
C ASP A 104 -34.01 -11.43 58.49
N CYS A 105 -32.69 -11.38 58.55
CA CYS A 105 -31.80 -11.99 57.56
C CYS A 105 -31.91 -13.53 57.55
N SER A 106 -32.76 -14.09 56.69
CA SER A 106 -32.87 -15.52 56.45
C SER A 106 -31.67 -16.05 55.61
N ILE A 107 -31.53 -17.38 55.53
CA ILE A 107 -30.41 -18.08 54.87
C ILE A 107 -30.22 -17.71 53.38
N LEU A 108 -31.20 -17.05 52.77
CA LEU A 108 -31.26 -16.68 51.34
C LEU A 108 -30.63 -15.32 50.98
N CYS A 109 -30.12 -14.54 51.95
CA CYS A 109 -29.47 -13.27 51.64
C CYS A 109 -28.16 -13.46 50.84
N SER A 110 -28.06 -12.85 49.65
CA SER A 110 -26.88 -12.92 48.76
C SER A 110 -25.57 -12.47 49.42
N ILE A 111 -25.61 -11.43 50.26
CA ILE A 111 -24.45 -10.96 51.04
C ILE A 111 -24.01 -12.00 52.07
N CYS A 112 -24.96 -12.61 52.78
CA CYS A 112 -24.64 -13.66 53.74
C CYS A 112 -24.15 -14.94 53.06
N SER A 113 -24.72 -15.29 51.91
CA SER A 113 -24.29 -16.43 51.09
C SER A 113 -22.84 -16.24 50.60
N GLN A 114 -22.53 -15.12 49.95
CA GLN A 114 -21.17 -14.76 49.52
C GLN A 114 -20.21 -14.61 50.70
N GLY A 115 -20.69 -14.06 51.81
CA GLY A 115 -19.96 -13.92 53.06
C GLY A 115 -19.59 -15.26 53.70
N ARG A 116 -20.47 -16.27 53.61
CA ARG A 116 -20.26 -17.64 54.12
C ARG A 116 -19.36 -18.46 53.21
N ASN A 117 -19.38 -18.21 51.90
CA ASN A 117 -18.45 -18.86 50.97
C ASN A 117 -17.01 -18.60 51.43
N ARG A 118 -16.31 -19.68 51.81
CA ARG A 118 -14.91 -19.60 52.19
C ARG A 118 -14.17 -19.06 50.97
N LEU A 119 -13.39 -17.99 51.17
CA LEU A 119 -12.34 -17.67 50.20
C LEU A 119 -11.51 -18.95 50.11
N LEU A 120 -11.40 -19.53 48.92
CA LEU A 120 -10.43 -20.58 48.67
C LEU A 120 -9.06 -19.95 48.91
N ASN A 121 -8.63 -19.96 50.17
CA ASN A 121 -7.23 -19.89 50.50
C ASN A 121 -6.61 -21.02 49.70
N LYS A 122 -5.77 -20.67 48.73
CA LYS A 122 -4.72 -21.57 48.25
C LYS A 122 -3.90 -21.93 49.48
N ASN A 123 -4.33 -22.98 50.18
CA ASN A 123 -3.59 -23.55 51.28
C ASN A 123 -2.30 -24.07 50.67
N MET A 124 -1.22 -23.29 50.83
CA MET A 124 0.10 -23.87 50.96
C MET A 124 -0.03 -24.98 52.01
N LYS A 125 0.26 -26.21 51.59
CA LYS A 125 0.47 -27.32 52.52
C LYS A 125 1.49 -26.83 53.57
N LYS A 126 1.08 -26.77 54.83
CA LYS A 126 2.02 -26.77 55.96
C LYS A 126 2.72 -28.13 55.93
N GLY A 127 3.83 -28.21 55.22
CA GLY A 127 4.82 -29.25 55.43
C GLY A 127 5.42 -29.05 56.82
N THR A 128 5.50 -30.13 57.57
CA THR A 128 6.36 -30.26 58.75
C THR A 128 7.73 -29.67 58.43
N SER A 129 8.14 -28.60 59.10
CA SER A 129 9.50 -28.07 58.96
C SER A 129 10.48 -28.99 59.67
N SER A 130 10.99 -30.01 58.98
CA SER A 130 12.37 -30.41 59.23
C SER A 130 13.22 -29.26 58.69
N THR A 131 13.91 -28.53 59.57
CA THR A 131 14.91 -27.55 59.14
C THR A 131 16.03 -28.32 58.44
N LEU A 132 15.96 -28.39 57.11
CA LEU A 132 17.05 -28.89 56.27
C LEU A 132 18.26 -27.99 56.51
N LYS A 133 19.31 -28.53 57.13
CA LYS A 133 20.58 -27.80 57.30
C LYS A 133 21.38 -27.96 56.02
N PHE A 134 21.91 -26.88 55.48
CA PHE A 134 22.81 -26.92 54.32
C PHE A 134 24.22 -26.55 54.76
N CYS A 135 25.23 -27.13 54.13
CA CYS A 135 26.61 -26.70 54.30
C CYS A 135 26.78 -25.29 53.73
N GLN A 136 27.35 -24.37 54.51
CA GLN A 136 27.59 -22.99 54.05
C GLN A 136 28.71 -22.89 52.99
N ILE A 137 29.52 -23.93 52.82
CA ILE A 137 30.67 -23.94 51.90
C ILE A 137 30.31 -24.61 50.58
N CYS A 138 29.68 -25.79 50.62
CA CYS A 138 29.37 -26.57 49.42
C CYS A 138 27.87 -26.64 49.09
N PHE A 139 26.99 -26.08 49.92
CA PHE A 139 25.53 -26.09 49.75
C PHE A 139 24.87 -27.49 49.73
N CYS A 140 25.58 -28.53 50.17
CA CYS A 140 25.02 -29.88 50.31
C CYS A 140 24.10 -29.99 51.54
N GLU A 141 23.06 -30.81 51.46
CA GLU A 141 22.14 -31.08 52.57
C GLU A 141 22.81 -31.92 53.67
N ILE A 142 22.81 -31.42 54.91
CA ILE A 142 23.36 -32.05 56.10
C ILE A 142 22.21 -32.63 56.93
N ALA A 143 22.24 -33.96 57.12
CA ALA A 143 21.31 -34.67 58.00
C ALA A 143 22.06 -35.69 58.86
N LYS A 144 21.53 -36.01 60.06
CA LYS A 144 22.09 -37.07 60.92
C LYS A 144 22.13 -38.39 60.15
N GLY A 145 23.30 -39.02 60.05
CA GLY A 145 23.52 -40.28 59.34
C GLY A 145 23.93 -40.16 57.87
N LYS A 146 23.95 -38.96 57.26
CA LYS A 146 24.48 -38.76 55.90
C LYS A 146 25.98 -38.37 55.95
N PRO A 147 26.89 -39.11 55.29
CA PRO A 147 28.30 -38.73 55.22
C PRO A 147 28.47 -37.47 54.35
N HIS A 148 28.97 -36.39 54.95
CA HIS A 148 29.25 -35.13 54.24
C HIS A 148 30.76 -34.94 54.06
N LYS A 149 31.24 -35.07 52.82
CA LYS A 149 32.61 -34.70 52.42
C LYS A 149 32.58 -33.33 51.74
N CYS A 150 32.93 -32.29 52.49
CA CYS A 150 32.87 -30.91 52.00
C CYS A 150 33.93 -30.65 50.92
N SER A 151 33.53 -30.08 49.79
CA SER A 151 34.46 -29.57 48.77
C SER A 151 33.87 -28.30 48.13
N PRO A 152 34.61 -27.17 48.12
CA PRO A 152 34.18 -25.94 47.45
C PRO A 152 33.90 -26.12 45.96
N LEU A 153 34.61 -27.04 45.31
CA LEU A 153 34.46 -27.36 43.87
C LEU A 153 33.09 -27.94 43.52
N LYS A 154 32.35 -28.46 44.51
CA LYS A 154 31.00 -29.05 44.31
C LYS A 154 29.86 -28.05 44.54
N SER A 155 30.17 -26.81 44.94
CA SER A 155 29.17 -25.79 45.29
C SER A 155 28.21 -25.47 44.14
N SER A 156 28.73 -25.26 42.92
CA SER A 156 27.93 -24.94 41.73
C SER A 156 26.97 -26.08 41.36
N THR A 157 27.45 -27.33 41.41
CA THR A 157 26.64 -28.51 41.12
C THR A 157 25.53 -28.70 42.15
N ASN A 158 25.83 -28.54 43.44
CA ASN A 158 24.85 -28.67 44.52
C ASN A 158 23.77 -27.57 44.47
N LEU A 159 24.16 -26.34 44.11
CA LEU A 159 23.22 -25.23 43.90
C LEU A 159 22.33 -25.48 42.67
N SER A 160 22.90 -25.92 41.56
CA SER A 160 22.15 -26.27 40.34
C SER A 160 21.11 -27.37 40.61
N GLU A 161 21.50 -28.41 41.35
CA GLU A 161 20.60 -29.49 41.74
C GLU A 161 19.50 -29.04 42.73
N SER A 162 19.81 -28.07 43.59
CA SER A 162 18.81 -27.47 44.49
C SER A 162 17.81 -26.61 43.71
N ILE A 163 18.28 -25.81 42.76
CA ILE A 163 17.44 -24.98 41.89
C ILE A 163 16.61 -25.85 40.94
N SER A 164 17.14 -27.00 40.47
CA SER A 164 16.45 -27.92 39.56
C SER A 164 15.16 -28.50 40.16
N LYS A 165 15.08 -28.63 41.49
CA LYS A 165 13.92 -29.14 42.25
C LYS A 165 12.81 -28.09 42.43
N ILE A 166 13.04 -26.83 42.04
CA ILE A 166 12.09 -25.73 42.19
C ILE A 166 11.22 -25.56 40.92
N SER A 167 10.04 -24.94 41.06
CA SER A 167 9.14 -24.62 39.95
C SER A 167 9.80 -23.78 38.85
N LYS A 168 9.40 -24.00 37.59
CA LYS A 168 9.89 -23.29 36.40
C LYS A 168 9.84 -21.76 36.56
N LYS A 169 8.75 -21.25 37.10
CA LYS A 169 8.56 -19.81 37.33
C LYS A 169 9.64 -19.19 38.24
N VAL A 170 10.01 -19.88 39.32
CA VAL A 170 11.03 -19.36 40.25
C VAL A 170 12.42 -19.49 39.64
N LYS A 171 12.69 -20.55 38.86
CA LYS A 171 13.95 -20.66 38.08
C LYS A 171 14.13 -19.48 37.13
N GLU A 172 13.08 -19.11 36.40
CA GLU A 172 13.08 -17.96 35.49
C GLU A 172 13.30 -16.63 36.23
N GLN A 173 12.70 -16.46 37.41
CA GLN A 173 12.89 -15.26 38.24
C GLN A 173 14.32 -15.16 38.80
N VAL A 174 14.90 -16.26 39.27
CA VAL A 174 16.28 -16.32 39.74
C VAL A 174 17.25 -16.05 38.58
N ALA A 175 17.06 -16.71 37.44
CA ALA A 175 17.88 -16.49 36.26
C ALA A 175 17.80 -15.04 35.75
N SER A 176 16.59 -14.45 35.71
CA SER A 176 16.41 -13.05 35.32
C SER A 176 17.11 -12.09 36.26
N SER A 177 17.11 -12.36 37.57
CA SER A 177 17.77 -11.50 38.56
C SER A 177 19.28 -11.57 38.44
N LEU A 178 19.85 -12.79 38.34
CA LEU A 178 21.28 -13.01 38.15
C LEU A 178 21.79 -12.40 36.83
N LEU A 179 21.03 -12.54 35.74
CA LEU A 179 21.39 -11.95 34.45
C LEU A 179 21.36 -10.42 34.52
N LYS A 180 20.42 -9.81 35.25
CA LYS A 180 20.41 -8.34 35.43
C LYS A 180 21.61 -7.85 36.23
N GLU A 181 22.02 -8.60 37.25
CA GLU A 181 23.18 -8.27 38.10
C GLU A 181 24.50 -8.37 37.32
N ILE A 182 24.69 -9.46 36.55
CA ILE A 182 25.86 -9.63 35.69
C ILE A 182 25.98 -8.50 34.65
N TYR A 183 24.85 -7.99 34.17
CA TYR A 183 24.82 -6.91 33.19
C TYR A 183 24.90 -5.50 33.80
N SER A 184 24.45 -5.30 35.05
CA SER A 184 24.64 -4.02 35.74
C SER A 184 26.11 -3.74 36.02
N ASP A 185 26.89 -4.79 36.26
CA ASP A 185 28.33 -4.68 36.52
C ASP A 185 29.16 -4.41 35.25
N GLN A 186 28.57 -4.52 34.05
CA GLN A 186 29.30 -4.41 32.78
C GLN A 186 29.06 -3.10 31.99
N GLU A 187 28.38 -2.09 32.55
CA GLU A 187 28.07 -0.81 31.87
C GLU A 187 27.68 -0.98 30.38
N GLN A 188 26.74 -1.88 30.09
CA GLN A 188 26.39 -2.21 28.71
C GLN A 188 24.94 -1.86 28.38
N SER A 189 24.78 -1.10 27.30
CA SER A 189 23.50 -0.74 26.70
C SER A 189 22.69 -1.98 26.24
N LEU A 190 21.37 -1.84 26.15
CA LEU A 190 20.43 -2.85 25.62
C LEU A 190 20.92 -3.43 24.27
N GLY A 191 20.97 -4.76 24.17
CA GLY A 191 21.47 -5.49 22.99
C GLY A 191 22.95 -5.88 23.03
N ALA A 192 23.64 -5.70 24.15
CA ALA A 192 25.01 -6.19 24.33
C ALA A 192 25.08 -7.70 24.61
N GLN A 193 26.16 -8.32 24.15
CA GLN A 193 26.44 -9.75 24.35
C GLN A 193 27.23 -9.95 25.65
N ALA A 194 26.66 -10.66 26.62
CA ALA A 194 27.41 -11.13 27.78
C ALA A 194 27.90 -12.56 27.56
N ILE A 195 29.10 -12.82 28.05
CA ILE A 195 29.76 -14.12 27.99
C ILE A 195 29.64 -14.80 29.35
N LEU A 196 28.86 -15.87 29.44
CA LEU A 196 28.78 -16.68 30.66
C LEU A 196 29.89 -17.73 30.69
N ARG A 197 30.61 -17.79 31.81
CA ARG A 197 31.61 -18.82 32.09
C ARG A 197 30.92 -20.10 32.57
N THR A 198 31.11 -21.20 31.86
CA THR A 198 30.42 -22.49 32.12
C THR A 198 31.37 -23.60 32.58
N GLY A 199 32.65 -23.28 32.83
CA GLY A 199 33.70 -24.29 33.06
C GLY A 199 34.14 -25.05 31.79
N GLY A 200 33.47 -24.80 30.65
CA GLY A 200 33.82 -25.29 29.32
C GLY A 200 33.70 -24.16 28.28
N LYS A 201 33.18 -24.46 27.08
CA LYS A 201 32.97 -23.43 26.04
C LYS A 201 31.96 -22.40 26.53
N SER A 202 32.38 -21.13 26.53
CA SER A 202 31.56 -20.01 26.98
C SER A 202 30.27 -19.88 26.16
N ILE A 203 29.20 -19.48 26.83
CA ILE A 203 27.89 -19.25 26.20
C ILE A 203 27.69 -17.75 26.03
N HIS A 204 27.35 -17.33 24.80
CA HIS A 204 27.02 -15.95 24.47
C HIS A 204 25.51 -15.72 24.63
N ILE A 205 25.11 -14.73 25.42
CA ILE A 205 23.71 -14.35 25.64
C ILE A 205 23.54 -12.89 25.24
N THR A 206 22.45 -12.56 24.54
CA THR A 206 22.05 -11.18 24.22
C THR A 206 20.77 -10.86 24.98
N LEU A 207 20.77 -9.80 25.81
CA LEU A 207 19.58 -9.36 26.55
C LEU A 207 18.85 -8.24 25.78
N GLY A 208 17.59 -8.53 25.44
CA GLY A 208 16.71 -7.63 24.70
C GLY A 208 16.80 -7.79 23.18
N THR A 209 15.74 -7.38 22.49
CA THR A 209 15.76 -7.15 21.05
C THR A 209 16.10 -5.68 20.83
N ARG A 210 17.14 -5.37 20.04
CA ARG A 210 17.13 -4.08 19.33
C ARG A 210 15.84 -4.10 18.51
N GLU A 211 14.93 -3.15 18.74
CA GLU A 211 13.91 -2.88 17.74
C GLU A 211 14.68 -2.64 16.45
N SER A 212 14.52 -3.55 15.49
CA SER A 212 15.15 -3.32 14.21
C SER A 212 14.42 -2.12 13.62
N ASP A 213 15.11 -0.98 13.59
CA ASP A 213 14.90 0.04 12.58
C ASP A 213 15.19 -0.61 11.22
N GLN A 214 14.36 -1.57 10.82
CA GLN A 214 14.32 -2.06 9.46
C GLN A 214 13.93 -0.84 8.65
N ARG A 215 14.94 -0.26 7.98
CA ARG A 215 14.80 0.83 7.03
C ARG A 215 13.58 0.53 6.17
N LYS A 216 12.56 1.37 6.31
CA LYS A 216 11.40 1.31 5.41
C LYS A 216 11.90 1.79 4.05
N ILE A 217 11.63 1.00 3.02
CA ILE A 217 11.98 1.41 1.66
C ILE A 217 11.06 2.59 1.27
N PRO A 218 11.63 3.76 0.94
CA PRO A 218 10.88 4.94 0.52
C PRO A 218 10.29 4.75 -0.87
N TYR A 219 9.28 5.57 -1.21
CA TYR A 219 8.65 5.54 -2.53
C TYR A 219 9.66 5.66 -3.68
N ASN A 220 10.62 6.58 -3.61
CA ASN A 220 11.59 6.85 -4.68
C ASN A 220 12.40 5.61 -5.08
N GLU A 221 12.74 4.73 -4.12
CA GLU A 221 13.46 3.48 -4.42
C GLU A 221 12.56 2.46 -5.15
N VAL A 222 11.28 2.40 -4.78
CA VAL A 222 10.29 1.57 -5.48
C VAL A 222 10.00 2.11 -6.87
N GLU A 223 9.94 3.43 -7.02
CA GLU A 223 9.71 4.11 -8.29
C GLU A 223 10.80 3.77 -9.31
N VAL A 224 12.08 3.83 -8.91
CA VAL A 224 13.21 3.43 -9.76
C VAL A 224 13.03 1.98 -10.21
N LEU A 225 12.71 1.07 -9.27
CA LEU A 225 12.53 -0.34 -9.59
C LEU A 225 11.37 -0.59 -10.57
N VAL A 226 10.24 0.07 -10.36
CA VAL A 226 9.06 -0.02 -11.25
C VAL A 226 9.39 0.46 -12.66
N ASN A 227 10.09 1.60 -12.77
CA ASN A 227 10.49 2.15 -14.06
C ASN A 227 11.51 1.25 -14.77
N THR A 228 12.55 0.79 -14.05
CA THR A 228 13.60 -0.09 -14.62
C THR A 228 13.03 -1.44 -15.10
N LEU A 229 12.05 -1.99 -14.39
CA LEU A 229 11.42 -3.26 -14.74
C LEU A 229 10.21 -3.10 -15.69
N GLY A 230 9.79 -1.87 -16.02
CA GLY A 230 8.62 -1.61 -16.86
C GLY A 230 7.33 -2.24 -16.31
N LEU A 231 7.13 -2.21 -14.99
CA LEU A 231 5.98 -2.87 -14.37
C LEU A 231 4.70 -2.06 -14.57
N SER A 232 3.63 -2.73 -14.98
CA SER A 232 2.28 -2.15 -14.94
C SER A 232 1.84 -1.92 -13.51
N GLN A 233 0.85 -1.05 -13.30
CA GLN A 233 0.36 -0.74 -11.95
C GLN A 233 -0.07 -1.99 -11.17
N LEU A 234 -0.78 -2.92 -11.81
CA LEU A 234 -1.17 -4.20 -11.21
C LEU A 234 0.06 -5.04 -10.81
N LYS A 235 1.05 -5.16 -11.69
CA LYS A 235 2.30 -5.88 -11.41
C LYS A 235 3.10 -5.22 -10.29
N SER A 236 3.10 -3.89 -10.21
CA SER A 236 3.72 -3.13 -9.12
C SER A 236 3.06 -3.44 -7.77
N TYR A 237 1.72 -3.54 -7.71
CA TYR A 237 1.02 -3.96 -6.50
C TYR A 237 1.30 -5.43 -6.13
N GLU A 238 1.34 -6.33 -7.10
CA GLU A 238 1.72 -7.73 -6.87
C GLU A 238 3.15 -7.86 -6.36
N MET A 239 4.08 -7.10 -6.93
CA MET A 239 5.47 -7.01 -6.46
C MET A 239 5.52 -6.54 -5.00
N LEU A 240 4.87 -5.41 -4.68
CA LEU A 240 4.84 -4.88 -3.32
C LEU A 240 4.23 -5.89 -2.33
N LYS A 241 3.13 -6.55 -2.71
CA LYS A 241 2.48 -7.58 -1.88
C LYS A 241 3.40 -8.77 -1.63
N THR A 242 4.15 -9.20 -2.64
CA THR A 242 5.08 -10.32 -2.55
C THR A 242 6.28 -9.97 -1.68
N LEU A 243 6.85 -8.78 -1.85
CA LEU A 243 7.96 -8.29 -1.02
C LEU A 243 7.55 -8.11 0.46
N ARG A 244 6.32 -7.63 0.72
CA ARG A 244 5.78 -7.56 2.09
C ARG A 244 5.66 -8.95 2.73
N ARG A 245 5.25 -9.97 1.98
CA ARG A 245 5.21 -11.37 2.47
C ARG A 245 6.60 -11.91 2.81
N SER A 246 7.63 -11.46 2.10
CA SER A 246 9.03 -11.79 2.37
C SER A 246 9.66 -10.98 3.52
N GLY A 247 8.88 -10.13 4.20
CA GLY A 247 9.33 -9.35 5.37
C GLY A 247 9.90 -7.96 5.06
N VAL A 248 9.82 -7.50 3.81
CA VAL A 248 10.22 -6.14 3.43
C VAL A 248 9.18 -5.12 3.93
N LYS A 249 9.64 -4.07 4.61
CA LYS A 249 8.80 -2.97 5.07
C LYS A 249 8.94 -1.78 4.14
N PHE A 250 7.80 -1.23 3.72
CA PHE A 250 7.72 -0.03 2.89
C PHE A 250 7.25 1.17 3.71
N GLU A 251 7.46 2.35 3.18
CA GLU A 251 6.82 3.58 3.68
C GLU A 251 5.28 3.47 3.67
N SER A 252 4.65 4.15 4.61
CA SER A 252 3.19 4.30 4.65
C SER A 252 2.68 4.99 3.39
N ASN A 253 1.51 4.56 2.88
CA ASN A 253 0.84 5.13 1.70
C ASN A 253 1.56 4.97 0.35
N ILE A 254 2.52 4.04 0.22
CA ILE A 254 3.22 3.81 -1.06
C ILE A 254 2.29 3.47 -2.22
N GLU A 255 1.16 2.82 -1.94
CA GLU A 255 0.15 2.49 -2.95
C GLU A 255 -0.56 3.73 -3.49
N LYS A 256 -0.84 4.71 -2.61
CA LYS A 256 -1.42 6.00 -3.01
C LYS A 256 -0.43 6.81 -3.84
N ALA A 257 0.84 6.81 -3.47
CA ALA A 257 1.87 7.48 -4.27
C ALA A 257 2.04 6.86 -5.66
N LEU A 258 1.87 5.54 -5.80
CA LEU A 258 1.82 4.87 -7.10
C LEU A 258 0.57 5.26 -7.92
N ASP A 259 -0.60 5.35 -7.26
CA ASP A 259 -1.85 5.81 -7.87
C ASP A 259 -1.79 7.28 -8.33
N GLU A 260 -1.22 8.15 -7.52
CA GLU A 260 -1.06 9.57 -7.83
C GLU A 260 -0.12 9.75 -9.03
N LYS A 261 0.98 8.99 -9.07
CA LYS A 261 1.89 9.00 -10.22
C LYS A 261 1.25 8.45 -11.49
N SER A 262 0.45 7.38 -11.42
CA SER A 262 -0.21 6.84 -12.62
C SER A 262 -1.22 7.82 -13.24
N LYS A 263 -1.75 8.74 -12.43
CA LYS A 263 -2.71 9.78 -12.84
C LYS A 263 -2.06 11.12 -13.17
N LEU A 264 -0.74 11.22 -13.14
CA LEU A 264 -0.01 12.49 -13.33
C LEU A 264 -0.40 13.22 -14.62
N LEU A 265 -0.59 12.46 -15.70
CA LEU A 265 -0.92 13.01 -17.01
C LEU A 265 -2.44 13.10 -17.27
N SER A 266 -3.28 12.54 -16.39
CA SER A 266 -4.73 12.42 -16.64
C SER A 266 -5.41 13.78 -16.84
N ASN A 267 -4.92 14.83 -16.16
CA ASN A 267 -5.51 16.17 -16.24
C ASN A 267 -5.29 16.87 -17.59
N PHE A 268 -4.39 16.36 -18.44
CA PHE A 268 -4.15 16.91 -19.77
C PHE A 268 -5.10 16.34 -20.84
N TYR A 269 -5.77 15.23 -20.54
CA TYR A 269 -6.65 14.57 -21.50
C TYR A 269 -8.08 15.06 -21.37
N VAL A 270 -8.67 15.37 -22.51
CA VAL A 270 -10.08 15.70 -22.68
C VAL A 270 -10.73 14.63 -23.55
N THR A 271 -11.99 14.31 -23.23
CA THR A 271 -12.81 13.38 -24.03
C THR A 271 -13.95 14.14 -24.66
N GLU A 272 -14.07 14.08 -25.98
CA GLU A 272 -15.13 14.73 -26.74
C GLU A 272 -15.80 13.73 -27.68
N LEU A 273 -17.10 13.88 -27.90
CA LEU A 273 -17.86 13.06 -28.85
C LEU A 273 -17.91 13.79 -30.20
N LEU A 274 -17.28 13.21 -31.23
CA LEU A 274 -17.19 13.81 -32.55
C LEU A 274 -17.84 12.93 -33.62
N ASP A 275 -18.27 13.57 -34.70
CA ASP A 275 -18.80 12.94 -35.89
C ASP A 275 -17.65 12.54 -36.83
N PHE A 276 -17.51 11.26 -37.10
CA PHE A 276 -16.52 10.68 -38.03
C PHE A 276 -17.23 10.04 -39.23
N GLN A 277 -16.50 9.89 -40.32
CA GLN A 277 -16.95 9.17 -41.52
C GLN A 277 -16.46 7.73 -41.51
N GLU A 278 -17.40 6.80 -41.70
CA GLU A 278 -17.15 5.38 -41.89
C GLU A 278 -17.67 4.95 -43.26
N LYS A 279 -16.90 4.13 -43.98
CA LYS A 279 -17.28 3.69 -45.32
C LYS A 279 -18.32 2.58 -45.22
N GLU A 280 -19.47 2.76 -45.85
CA GLU A 280 -20.49 1.69 -45.94
C GLU A 280 -20.24 0.82 -47.19
N LYS A 281 -20.73 1.25 -48.36
CA LYS A 281 -20.60 0.61 -49.68
C LYS A 281 -20.58 1.68 -50.79
N ASP A 282 -19.98 1.38 -51.94
CA ASP A 282 -19.97 2.25 -53.14
C ASP A 282 -19.61 3.73 -52.94
N ASN A 283 -18.50 3.99 -52.24
CA ASN A 283 -17.98 5.34 -51.93
C ASN A 283 -18.95 6.24 -51.14
N ASP A 284 -20.05 5.69 -50.62
CA ASP A 284 -20.87 6.36 -49.62
C ASP A 284 -20.24 6.23 -48.23
N TYR A 285 -20.40 7.31 -47.46
CA TYR A 285 -19.89 7.46 -46.11
C TYR A 285 -21.06 7.69 -45.16
N ALA A 286 -21.15 6.86 -44.12
CA ALA A 286 -22.02 7.11 -42.99
C ALA A 286 -21.32 8.00 -41.97
N THR A 287 -22.09 8.87 -41.32
CA THR A 287 -21.62 9.64 -40.18
C THR A 287 -21.81 8.83 -38.91
N VAL A 288 -20.75 8.67 -38.13
CA VAL A 288 -20.70 7.84 -36.94
C VAL A 288 -20.08 8.61 -35.79
N LYS A 289 -20.76 8.61 -34.64
CA LYS A 289 -20.26 9.26 -33.42
C LYS A 289 -19.25 8.37 -32.71
N ARG A 290 -18.06 8.92 -32.43
CA ARG A 290 -17.01 8.25 -31.65
C ARG A 290 -16.39 9.21 -30.65
N HIS A 291 -15.93 8.67 -29.53
CA HIS A 291 -15.18 9.43 -28.54
C HIS A 291 -13.75 9.62 -29.00
N LEU A 292 -13.31 10.87 -29.08
CA LEU A 292 -11.91 11.24 -29.22
C LEU A 292 -11.38 11.62 -27.84
N VAL A 293 -10.37 10.88 -27.38
CA VAL A 293 -9.57 11.27 -26.21
C VAL A 293 -8.32 11.96 -26.73
N TYR A 294 -8.07 13.20 -26.35
CA TYR A 294 -6.95 13.98 -26.88
C TYR A 294 -6.41 14.98 -25.85
N ILE A 295 -5.21 15.49 -26.10
CA ILE A 295 -4.59 16.56 -25.31
C ILE A 295 -4.98 17.91 -25.92
N GLU A 296 -5.61 18.77 -25.12
CA GLU A 296 -6.09 20.08 -25.57
C GLU A 296 -4.96 21.09 -25.80
N ASP A 297 -3.96 21.10 -24.92
CA ASP A 297 -2.78 21.96 -25.01
C ASP A 297 -1.51 21.11 -25.09
N ILE A 298 -1.05 20.87 -26.32
CA ILE A 298 0.15 20.08 -26.59
C ILE A 298 1.39 20.78 -26.05
N THR A 299 1.50 22.10 -26.19
CA THR A 299 2.69 22.84 -25.77
C THR A 299 2.92 22.70 -24.27
N THR A 300 1.88 22.95 -23.47
CA THR A 300 1.96 22.80 -22.00
C THR A 300 2.22 21.34 -21.60
N PHE A 301 1.62 20.37 -22.30
CA PHE A 301 1.88 18.96 -22.05
C PHE A 301 3.34 18.57 -22.35
N LEU A 302 3.88 18.97 -23.50
CA LEU A 302 5.25 18.66 -23.89
C LEU A 302 6.25 19.32 -22.94
N ASP A 303 6.06 20.59 -22.59
CA ASP A 303 6.91 21.30 -21.63
C ASP A 303 6.91 20.63 -20.26
N PHE A 304 5.74 20.19 -19.79
CA PHE A 304 5.61 19.43 -18.55
C PHE A 304 6.44 18.15 -18.61
N VAL A 305 6.32 17.37 -19.69
CA VAL A 305 7.04 16.09 -19.84
C VAL A 305 8.54 16.30 -19.97
N ILE A 306 8.99 17.27 -20.77
CA ILE A 306 10.41 17.60 -20.97
C ILE A 306 11.04 17.97 -19.63
N LYS A 307 10.37 18.85 -18.87
CA LYS A 307 10.81 19.26 -17.53
C LYS A 307 10.82 18.08 -16.55
N TYR A 308 9.78 17.25 -16.57
CA TYR A 308 9.67 16.08 -15.70
C TYR A 308 10.77 15.04 -15.98
N ARG A 309 11.16 14.87 -17.25
CA ARG A 309 12.27 14.00 -17.67
C ARG A 309 13.65 14.61 -17.47
N GLY A 310 13.75 15.88 -17.05
CA GLY A 310 15.03 16.59 -16.94
C GLY A 310 15.73 16.80 -18.28
N GLN A 311 14.98 16.85 -19.37
CA GLN A 311 15.49 17.08 -20.73
C GLN A 311 15.66 18.57 -21.00
N VAL A 312 16.59 18.94 -21.89
CA VAL A 312 16.80 20.32 -22.32
C VAL A 312 15.86 20.60 -23.50
N PRO A 313 14.94 21.58 -23.41
CA PRO A 313 13.96 21.84 -24.48
C PRO A 313 14.61 22.06 -25.85
N GLN A 314 15.73 22.78 -25.91
CA GLN A 314 16.41 23.12 -27.17
C GLN A 314 17.01 21.90 -27.89
N ASN A 315 17.39 20.87 -27.13
CA ASN A 315 17.98 19.65 -27.67
C ASN A 315 16.94 18.55 -27.88
N THR A 316 15.71 18.74 -27.39
CA THR A 316 14.69 17.71 -27.44
C THR A 316 14.02 17.71 -28.81
N PHE A 317 14.11 16.58 -29.50
CA PHE A 317 13.43 16.35 -30.76
C PHE A 317 12.03 15.76 -30.52
N VAL A 318 11.02 16.35 -31.17
CA VAL A 318 9.62 15.92 -31.10
C VAL A 318 9.27 15.12 -32.35
N LYS A 319 9.02 13.83 -32.18
CA LYS A 319 8.58 12.94 -33.27
C LYS A 319 7.12 12.55 -33.07
N VAL A 320 6.26 12.93 -34.00
CA VAL A 320 4.85 12.56 -33.98
C VAL A 320 4.63 11.36 -34.90
N GLY A 321 4.06 10.30 -34.34
CA GLY A 321 3.61 9.12 -35.06
C GLY A 321 2.10 9.09 -35.16
N ILE A 322 1.57 8.70 -36.31
CA ILE A 322 0.13 8.41 -36.45
C ILE A 322 0.01 7.04 -37.09
N ASP A 323 -0.77 6.18 -36.43
CA ASP A 323 -0.94 4.79 -36.82
C ASP A 323 -2.39 4.36 -36.57
N SER A 324 -2.95 3.61 -37.52
CA SER A 324 -4.20 2.88 -37.32
C SER A 324 -3.95 1.38 -37.40
N GLY A 325 -4.29 0.70 -36.30
CA GLY A 325 -4.02 -0.72 -36.14
C GLY A 325 -4.91 -1.34 -35.09
N GLY A 326 -5.31 -2.59 -35.31
CA GLY A 326 -6.08 -3.37 -34.34
C GLY A 326 -7.42 -2.74 -33.94
N GLY A 327 -8.06 -1.99 -34.83
CA GLY A 327 -9.33 -1.32 -34.57
C GLY A 327 -9.22 -0.03 -33.76
N SER A 328 -8.03 0.58 -33.67
CA SER A 328 -7.83 1.88 -33.02
C SER A 328 -6.92 2.78 -33.85
N LEU A 329 -7.20 4.08 -33.82
CA LEU A 329 -6.36 5.12 -34.38
C LEU A 329 -5.68 5.86 -33.25
N LYS A 330 -4.35 6.00 -33.33
CA LYS A 330 -3.53 6.61 -32.29
C LYS A 330 -2.61 7.66 -32.89
N VAL A 331 -2.57 8.82 -32.25
CA VAL A 331 -1.51 9.80 -32.45
C VAL A 331 -0.59 9.68 -31.25
N ILE A 332 0.69 9.38 -31.50
CA ILE A 332 1.71 9.20 -30.48
C ILE A 332 2.82 10.23 -30.65
N VAL A 333 3.49 10.57 -29.56
CA VAL A 333 4.69 11.41 -29.57
C VAL A 333 5.84 10.73 -28.85
N ASN A 334 7.02 10.88 -29.42
CA ASN A 334 8.28 10.49 -28.79
C ASN A 334 9.16 11.73 -28.64
N LEU A 335 9.79 11.85 -27.48
CA LEU A 335 10.64 12.98 -27.08
C LEU A 335 12.02 12.44 -26.71
N PHE A 336 13.02 12.75 -27.53
CA PHE A 336 14.38 12.25 -27.35
C PHE A 336 15.41 13.30 -27.77
N ASP A 337 16.61 13.21 -27.22
CA ASP A 337 17.74 14.05 -27.63
C ASP A 337 18.52 13.32 -28.73
N PRO A 338 18.58 13.83 -29.97
CA PRO A 338 19.25 13.16 -31.08
C PRO A 338 20.77 13.17 -30.94
N THR A 339 21.33 13.98 -30.04
CA THR A 339 22.78 14.06 -29.79
C THR A 339 23.26 13.03 -28.77
N LYS A 340 22.36 12.43 -28.00
CA LYS A 340 22.69 11.38 -27.05
C LYS A 340 22.61 10.03 -27.73
N ASP A 341 23.69 9.27 -27.62
CA ASP A 341 23.75 7.96 -28.25
C ASP A 341 22.78 6.98 -27.57
N ARG A 342 22.13 6.12 -28.36
CA ARG A 342 21.08 5.20 -27.84
C ARG A 342 21.60 4.23 -26.78
N THR A 343 22.91 4.05 -26.71
CA THR A 343 23.66 3.19 -25.79
C THR A 343 24.09 3.90 -24.50
N GLU A 344 24.17 5.23 -24.50
CA GLU A 344 24.61 6.04 -23.35
C GLU A 344 23.48 6.40 -22.39
N ASP A 345 22.22 6.11 -22.75
CA ASP A 345 21.04 6.13 -21.86
C ASP A 345 21.11 4.97 -20.84
N SER A 346 22.23 4.89 -20.12
CA SER A 346 22.45 4.15 -18.87
C SER A 346 21.76 4.81 -17.67
N SER A 347 21.05 5.91 -17.90
CA SER A 347 20.08 6.41 -16.92
C SER A 347 19.03 5.33 -16.69
N SER A 348 18.60 5.15 -15.44
CA SER A 348 17.55 4.21 -15.03
C SER A 348 16.18 4.41 -15.72
N LEU A 349 16.10 5.32 -16.70
CA LEU A 349 14.93 5.73 -17.48
C LEU A 349 14.88 5.13 -18.91
N GLY A 350 15.95 4.46 -19.38
CA GLY A 350 15.97 3.73 -20.66
C GLY A 350 15.97 4.62 -21.92
N SER A 351 16.04 3.99 -23.11
CA SER A 351 16.05 4.69 -24.40
C SER A 351 14.71 5.39 -24.68
N TYR A 352 14.76 6.71 -24.90
CA TYR A 352 13.59 7.56 -25.18
C TYR A 352 12.94 7.36 -26.57
N SER A 353 13.31 6.29 -27.28
CA SER A 353 12.83 5.95 -28.63
C SER A 353 11.98 4.67 -28.72
N GLY A 354 11.86 3.92 -27.63
CA GLY A 354 11.10 2.67 -27.58
C GLY A 354 9.59 2.86 -27.35
N ALA A 355 8.80 1.82 -27.63
CA ALA A 355 7.34 1.85 -27.43
C ALA A 355 6.91 2.18 -25.98
N ASN A 356 7.76 1.88 -24.99
CA ASN A 356 7.50 2.17 -23.57
C ASN A 356 7.65 3.66 -23.21
N THR A 357 8.27 4.48 -24.07
CA THR A 357 8.48 5.91 -23.85
C THR A 357 7.59 6.79 -24.72
N SER A 358 6.83 6.17 -25.63
CA SER A 358 5.80 6.80 -26.44
C SER A 358 4.62 7.27 -25.59
N LEU A 359 4.21 8.51 -25.83
CA LEU A 359 3.05 9.13 -25.18
C LEU A 359 1.93 9.26 -26.19
N VAL A 360 0.68 9.06 -25.75
CA VAL A 360 -0.49 9.15 -26.63
C VAL A 360 -0.99 10.59 -26.63
N LEU A 361 -0.99 11.26 -27.78
CA LEU A 361 -1.59 12.59 -27.93
C LEU A 361 -3.09 12.52 -28.21
N ALA A 362 -3.50 11.55 -29.01
CA ALA A 362 -4.90 11.28 -29.28
C ALA A 362 -5.16 9.79 -29.47
N TYR A 363 -6.36 9.37 -29.07
CA TYR A 363 -6.86 8.01 -29.21
C TYR A 363 -8.32 8.05 -29.66
N CYS A 364 -8.64 7.25 -30.67
CA CYS A 364 -10.02 7.00 -31.08
C CYS A 364 -10.23 5.53 -31.46
N GLU A 365 -11.33 4.94 -31.01
CA GLU A 365 -11.68 3.56 -31.33
C GLU A 365 -12.41 3.48 -32.68
N ARG A 366 -11.97 2.55 -33.53
CA ARG A 366 -12.60 2.16 -34.81
C ARG A 366 -12.90 3.35 -35.73
N VAL A 367 -11.90 4.21 -35.92
CA VAL A 367 -11.96 5.30 -36.90
C VAL A 367 -11.06 4.95 -38.08
N SER A 368 -11.61 5.04 -39.30
CA SER A 368 -10.84 4.82 -40.51
C SER A 368 -9.95 6.02 -40.85
N GLU A 369 -8.77 5.76 -41.39
CA GLU A 369 -7.89 6.78 -41.98
C GLU A 369 -8.49 7.30 -43.29
N ASN A 370 -9.15 8.45 -43.22
CA ASN A 370 -9.57 9.23 -44.36
C ASN A 370 -9.34 10.71 -44.08
N HIS A 371 -9.38 11.53 -45.13
CA HIS A 371 -9.05 12.96 -45.02
C HIS A 371 -9.97 13.70 -44.04
N PHE A 372 -11.28 13.42 -44.07
CA PHE A 372 -12.26 14.02 -43.16
C PHE A 372 -11.93 13.72 -41.68
N ASN A 373 -11.74 12.45 -41.34
CA ASN A 373 -11.44 12.01 -39.98
C ASN A 373 -10.10 12.56 -39.48
N MET A 374 -9.08 12.59 -40.35
CA MET A 374 -7.78 13.17 -39.99
C MET A 374 -7.86 14.67 -39.79
N THR A 375 -8.68 15.38 -40.57
CA THR A 375 -8.93 16.82 -40.39
C THR A 375 -9.40 17.09 -38.97
N MET A 376 -10.44 16.38 -38.52
CA MET A 376 -11.00 16.54 -37.17
C MET A 376 -9.95 16.32 -36.07
N ILE A 377 -9.09 15.31 -36.21
CA ILE A 377 -8.08 15.00 -35.20
C ILE A 377 -6.93 16.01 -35.21
N VAL A 378 -6.40 16.34 -36.39
CA VAL A 378 -5.27 17.27 -36.54
C VAL A 378 -5.66 18.69 -36.10
N GLU A 379 -6.88 19.12 -36.41
CA GLU A 379 -7.39 20.43 -35.97
C GLU A 379 -7.58 20.50 -34.45
N LYS A 380 -8.14 19.45 -33.83
CA LYS A 380 -8.30 19.38 -32.37
C LYS A 380 -6.97 19.38 -31.63
N LEU A 381 -5.98 18.66 -32.16
CA LEU A 381 -4.64 18.60 -31.59
C LEU A 381 -3.83 19.88 -31.79
N LYS A 382 -4.16 20.71 -32.78
CA LYS A 382 -3.40 21.93 -33.11
C LYS A 382 -1.89 21.69 -33.23
N LEU A 383 -1.49 20.59 -33.88
CA LEU A 383 -0.08 20.18 -34.00
C LEU A 383 0.87 21.28 -34.54
N HIS A 384 0.33 22.21 -35.31
CA HIS A 384 1.04 23.39 -35.82
C HIS A 384 1.59 24.35 -34.76
N GLU A 385 1.10 24.30 -33.52
CA GLU A 385 1.62 25.10 -32.40
C GLU A 385 2.98 24.59 -31.90
N CYS A 386 3.41 23.39 -32.32
CA CYS A 386 4.69 22.82 -31.95
C CYS A 386 5.51 22.42 -33.19
N LYS A 387 6.84 22.50 -33.09
CA LYS A 387 7.73 21.99 -34.14
C LYS A 387 7.91 20.48 -33.94
N TYR A 388 7.57 19.69 -34.96
CA TYR A 388 7.68 18.23 -34.91
C TYR A 388 8.13 17.64 -36.25
N SER A 389 8.61 16.40 -36.20
CA SER A 389 8.80 15.58 -37.40
C SER A 389 7.77 14.45 -37.44
N LEU A 390 7.11 14.30 -38.58
CA LEU A 390 6.08 13.29 -38.79
C LEU A 390 6.71 11.96 -39.19
N ALA A 391 6.31 10.88 -38.53
CA ALA A 391 6.61 9.52 -38.94
C ALA A 391 5.32 8.72 -39.09
N SER A 392 5.00 8.29 -40.31
CA SER A 392 3.81 7.49 -40.56
C SER A 392 4.02 6.60 -41.78
N ASP A 393 3.06 5.71 -42.02
CA ASP A 393 3.01 4.93 -43.24
C ASP A 393 2.77 5.83 -44.47
N MET A 394 3.02 5.28 -45.65
CA MET A 394 2.88 6.05 -46.87
C MET A 394 1.43 6.46 -47.14
N LYS A 395 0.44 5.63 -46.80
CA LYS A 395 -0.97 5.87 -47.09
C LYS A 395 -1.46 7.10 -46.32
N LEU A 396 -1.13 7.17 -45.04
CA LEU A 396 -1.51 8.28 -44.18
C LEU A 396 -0.75 9.55 -44.55
N ILE A 397 0.53 9.45 -44.96
CA ILE A 397 1.25 10.60 -45.54
C ILE A 397 0.47 11.20 -46.72
N ASN A 398 -0.03 10.37 -47.66
CA ASN A 398 -0.83 10.89 -48.77
C ASN A 398 -2.13 11.55 -48.29
N ILE A 399 -2.81 10.97 -47.30
CA ILE A 399 -4.03 11.56 -46.72
C ILE A 399 -3.72 12.94 -46.11
N LEU A 400 -2.66 13.05 -45.31
CA LEU A 400 -2.26 14.31 -44.67
C LEU A 400 -1.83 15.37 -45.68
N LEU A 401 -1.20 14.97 -46.79
CA LEU A 401 -0.83 15.86 -47.89
C LEU A 401 -1.98 16.15 -48.87
N GLY A 402 -3.18 15.62 -48.62
CA GLY A 402 -4.35 15.87 -49.46
C GLY A 402 -4.34 15.14 -50.82
N LYS A 403 -3.56 14.06 -50.93
CA LYS A 403 -3.40 13.29 -52.16
C LYS A 403 -4.33 12.09 -52.24
N SER A 404 -4.56 11.62 -53.46
CA SER A 404 -5.21 10.33 -53.70
C SER A 404 -4.34 9.15 -53.22
N ALA A 405 -4.94 7.96 -53.14
CA ALA A 405 -4.25 6.72 -52.83
C ALA A 405 -3.09 6.41 -53.80
N HIS A 406 -2.17 5.51 -53.37
CA HIS A 406 -0.91 5.17 -54.05
C HIS A 406 -1.03 4.51 -55.43
N GLY A 407 -2.23 4.22 -55.90
CA GLY A 407 -2.48 3.70 -57.27
C GLY A 407 -2.57 4.77 -58.36
N GLY A 408 -2.40 6.06 -58.03
CA GLY A 408 -2.53 7.17 -58.98
C GLY A 408 -1.32 7.38 -59.89
N LYS A 409 -1.52 8.08 -61.02
CA LYS A 409 -0.44 8.45 -61.96
C LYS A 409 0.65 9.31 -61.30
N TYR A 410 0.35 10.09 -60.27
CA TYR A 410 1.32 10.90 -59.52
C TYR A 410 1.29 10.55 -58.01
N ALA A 411 1.60 9.28 -57.70
CA ALA A 411 1.45 8.69 -56.37
C ALA A 411 2.53 9.08 -55.34
N CYS A 412 3.78 9.25 -55.76
CA CYS A 412 4.90 9.58 -54.86
C CYS A 412 4.55 10.80 -54.00
N ALA A 413 4.76 10.78 -52.68
CA ALA A 413 4.46 11.91 -51.80
C ALA A 413 5.44 13.08 -51.98
N TRP A 414 6.71 12.77 -52.23
CA TRP A 414 7.82 13.73 -52.19
C TRP A 414 8.14 14.42 -53.53
N CYS A 415 7.75 13.84 -54.67
CA CYS A 415 8.04 14.42 -55.98
C CYS A 415 6.84 14.39 -56.93
N GLU A 416 6.92 15.20 -58.00
CA GLU A 416 5.88 15.33 -59.03
C GLU A 416 6.07 14.36 -60.20
N GLY A 417 6.95 13.37 -60.02
CA GLY A 417 7.18 12.29 -60.97
C GLY A 417 5.91 11.49 -61.23
N SER A 418 5.74 11.07 -62.48
CA SER A 418 4.65 10.16 -62.81
C SER A 418 4.99 8.74 -62.32
N SER A 419 4.03 7.83 -62.27
CA SER A 419 4.20 6.43 -61.90
C SER A 419 5.05 5.63 -62.89
N GLU A 420 5.66 6.31 -63.87
CA GLU A 420 6.74 5.80 -64.70
C GLU A 420 8.08 5.87 -63.94
N LEU A 421 9.15 5.36 -64.54
CA LEU A 421 10.49 5.26 -63.94
C LEU A 421 11.21 6.61 -63.69
N PHE A 422 10.56 7.76 -63.90
CA PHE A 422 11.19 9.07 -63.84
C PHE A 422 10.81 9.83 -62.56
N SER A 423 11.83 10.24 -61.81
CA SER A 423 11.66 11.24 -60.77
C SER A 423 11.24 12.58 -61.37
N GLY A 424 10.36 13.30 -60.67
CA GLY A 424 10.02 14.68 -61.00
C GLY A 424 10.63 15.66 -60.01
N GLU A 425 10.26 16.93 -60.13
CA GLU A 425 10.64 17.97 -59.18
C GLU A 425 10.14 17.64 -57.77
N LEU A 426 10.90 18.07 -56.76
CA LEU A 426 10.51 17.90 -55.36
C LEU A 426 9.27 18.74 -55.09
N ARG A 427 8.28 18.13 -54.45
CA ARG A 427 7.08 18.84 -54.04
C ARG A 427 7.36 19.75 -52.86
N THR A 428 6.66 20.87 -52.87
CA THR A 428 6.60 21.82 -51.77
C THR A 428 5.19 21.90 -51.23
N PHE A 429 5.02 22.42 -50.01
CA PHE A 429 3.68 22.69 -49.47
C PHE A 429 2.93 23.71 -50.34
N GLN A 430 3.65 24.63 -50.97
CA GLN A 430 3.10 25.57 -51.94
C GLN A 430 2.57 24.87 -53.19
N SER A 431 3.32 23.91 -53.76
CA SER A 431 2.86 23.21 -54.97
C SER A 431 1.60 22.40 -54.70
N LEU A 432 1.49 21.75 -53.54
CA LEU A 432 0.27 21.07 -53.10
C LEU A 432 -0.94 22.02 -53.05
N ASN A 433 -0.79 23.18 -52.44
CA ASN A 433 -1.88 24.17 -52.34
C ASN A 433 -2.31 24.65 -53.73
N ASN A 434 -1.36 24.99 -54.60
CA ASN A 434 -1.65 25.44 -55.97
C ASN A 434 -2.44 24.38 -56.76
N TYR A 435 -2.03 23.11 -56.69
CA TYR A 435 -2.73 22.04 -57.39
C TYR A 435 -4.13 21.77 -56.81
N TYR A 436 -4.29 21.87 -55.50
CA TYR A 436 -5.60 21.76 -54.87
C TYR A 436 -6.54 22.91 -55.28
N GLU A 437 -6.06 24.16 -55.30
CA GLU A 437 -6.84 25.32 -55.74
C GLU A 437 -7.29 25.17 -57.20
N LEU A 438 -6.40 24.70 -58.08
CA LEU A 438 -6.74 24.39 -59.48
C LEU A 438 -7.79 23.27 -59.57
N TYR A 439 -7.63 22.19 -58.80
CA TYR A 439 -8.57 21.07 -58.77
C TYR A 439 -9.96 21.50 -58.28
N SER A 440 -10.00 22.28 -57.21
CA SER A 440 -11.23 22.82 -56.62
C SER A 440 -11.92 23.80 -57.56
N SER A 441 -11.16 24.72 -58.17
CA SER A 441 -11.67 25.69 -59.15
C SER A 441 -12.22 25.03 -60.41
N ALA A 442 -11.69 23.86 -60.78
CA ALA A 442 -12.18 23.04 -61.90
C ALA A 442 -13.44 22.21 -61.57
N GLY A 443 -14.02 22.38 -60.37
CA GLY A 443 -15.21 21.65 -59.92
C GLY A 443 -14.91 20.23 -59.42
N SER A 444 -13.70 19.97 -58.91
CA SER A 444 -13.28 18.70 -58.33
C SER A 444 -13.52 17.47 -59.23
N PRO A 445 -12.97 17.45 -60.47
CA PRO A 445 -13.28 16.41 -61.44
C PRO A 445 -12.60 15.07 -61.10
N VAL A 446 -13.33 14.16 -60.44
CA VAL A 446 -12.84 12.85 -59.96
C VAL A 446 -12.09 12.04 -61.03
N LYS A 447 -12.62 11.97 -62.27
CA LYS A 447 -12.01 11.22 -63.38
C LYS A 447 -10.73 11.86 -63.95
N ARG A 448 -10.49 13.14 -63.64
CA ARG A 448 -9.37 13.95 -64.15
C ARG A 448 -8.39 14.38 -63.06
N MET A 449 -8.43 13.76 -61.87
CA MET A 449 -7.49 14.04 -60.77
C MET A 449 -6.00 13.99 -61.16
N LYS A 450 -5.65 13.21 -62.20
CA LYS A 450 -4.29 13.11 -62.74
C LYS A 450 -3.77 14.44 -63.33
N GLU A 451 -4.66 15.28 -63.87
CA GLU A 451 -4.32 16.60 -64.43
C GLU A 451 -3.85 17.57 -63.34
N TYR A 452 -4.20 17.29 -62.08
CA TYR A 452 -3.89 18.07 -60.88
C TYR A 452 -2.91 17.33 -59.97
N LYS A 453 -2.00 16.54 -60.57
CA LYS A 453 -0.97 15.76 -59.85
C LYS A 453 -1.52 14.87 -58.72
N ASN A 454 -2.75 14.39 -58.86
CA ASN A 454 -3.44 13.56 -57.86
C ASN A 454 -3.59 14.26 -56.49
N VAL A 455 -3.60 15.59 -56.44
CA VAL A 455 -3.97 16.37 -55.24
C VAL A 455 -5.48 16.63 -55.32
N ILE A 456 -6.23 16.16 -54.32
CA ILE A 456 -7.71 16.14 -54.35
C ILE A 456 -8.34 16.78 -53.12
N ASN A 457 -7.56 16.99 -52.06
CA ASN A 457 -7.96 17.56 -50.79
C ASN A 457 -6.90 18.59 -50.34
N PRO A 458 -7.24 19.51 -49.42
CA PRO A 458 -6.25 20.44 -48.87
C PRO A 458 -5.23 19.70 -47.99
N CYS A 459 -4.00 20.22 -47.94
CA CYS A 459 -2.98 19.71 -47.02
C CYS A 459 -3.39 20.01 -45.57
N LEU A 460 -3.30 19.01 -44.69
CA LEU A 460 -3.66 19.13 -43.28
C LEU A 460 -2.52 19.65 -42.40
N LEU A 461 -1.29 19.56 -42.90
CA LEU A 461 -0.10 20.03 -42.19
C LEU A 461 0.04 21.54 -42.42
N LYS A 462 -0.12 22.32 -41.34
CA LYS A 462 0.05 23.77 -41.38
C LYS A 462 1.51 24.10 -41.09
N ILE A 463 2.28 24.31 -42.16
CA ILE A 463 3.69 24.74 -42.10
C ILE A 463 3.76 26.23 -42.41
N GLU A 464 4.55 26.98 -41.62
CA GLU A 464 4.74 28.43 -41.78
C GLU A 464 5.36 28.77 -43.13
N ASP A 465 6.49 28.14 -43.47
CA ASP A 465 7.16 28.31 -44.76
C ASP A 465 6.69 27.26 -45.78
N LYS A 466 5.75 27.68 -46.64
CA LYS A 466 5.18 26.82 -47.68
C LYS A 466 6.16 26.51 -48.82
N SER A 467 7.27 27.24 -48.94
CA SER A 467 8.27 27.00 -49.98
C SER A 467 9.12 25.76 -49.70
N LEU A 468 9.12 25.27 -48.46
CA LEU A 468 9.87 24.09 -48.06
C LEU A 468 9.42 22.84 -48.82
N SER A 469 10.41 22.04 -49.21
CA SER A 469 10.18 20.73 -49.81
C SER A 469 9.64 19.75 -48.76
N ILE A 470 8.67 18.92 -49.15
CA ILE A 470 8.02 17.95 -48.26
C ILE A 470 9.03 17.02 -47.58
N ILE A 471 10.09 16.63 -48.30
CA ILE A 471 11.15 15.74 -47.78
C ILE A 471 11.92 16.32 -46.58
N ARG A 472 11.90 17.64 -46.39
CA ARG A 472 12.55 18.28 -45.23
C ARG A 472 11.74 18.11 -43.95
N GLU A 473 10.41 18.10 -44.06
CA GLU A 473 9.50 18.02 -42.91
C GLU A 473 9.04 16.57 -42.65
N ILE A 474 8.86 15.78 -43.70
CA ILE A 474 8.41 14.39 -43.65
C ILE A 474 9.54 13.49 -44.18
N PRO A 475 10.34 12.88 -43.29
CA PRO A 475 11.39 11.95 -43.69
C PRO A 475 10.82 10.72 -44.40
N LEU A 476 11.64 10.10 -45.24
CA LEU A 476 11.28 8.87 -45.93
C LEU A 476 11.05 7.72 -44.92
N PRO A 477 9.93 6.98 -45.02
CA PRO A 477 9.66 5.85 -44.13
C PRO A 477 10.51 4.65 -44.52
N GLU A 478 11.75 4.60 -44.01
CA GLU A 478 12.77 3.60 -44.35
C GLU A 478 12.25 2.16 -44.31
N LEU A 479 11.57 1.79 -43.22
CA LEU A 479 11.02 0.44 -43.06
C LEU A 479 10.05 0.07 -44.21
N HIS A 480 9.12 0.97 -44.56
CA HIS A 480 8.14 0.71 -45.60
C HIS A 480 8.80 0.63 -46.99
N LEU A 481 9.82 1.45 -47.24
CA LEU A 481 10.61 1.40 -48.48
C LEU A 481 11.39 0.08 -48.60
N LEU A 482 12.07 -0.34 -47.53
CA LEU A 482 12.81 -1.59 -47.49
C LEU A 482 11.88 -2.80 -47.64
N MET A 483 10.73 -2.82 -46.98
CA MET A 483 9.73 -3.87 -47.15
C MET A 483 9.26 -3.96 -48.61
N GLY A 484 8.96 -2.82 -49.24
CA GLY A 484 8.58 -2.78 -50.66
C GLY A 484 9.67 -3.36 -51.57
N PHE A 485 10.93 -2.96 -51.37
CA PHE A 485 12.07 -3.48 -52.11
C PHE A 485 12.22 -5.01 -51.93
N VAL A 486 12.22 -5.49 -50.69
CA VAL A 486 12.37 -6.92 -50.38
C VAL A 486 11.25 -7.74 -51.00
N ASN A 487 10.00 -7.26 -50.93
CA ASN A 487 8.86 -7.95 -51.56
C ASN A 487 9.04 -8.07 -53.08
N HIS A 488 9.42 -6.99 -53.77
CA HIS A 488 9.63 -7.03 -55.22
C HIS A 488 10.81 -7.93 -55.62
N VAL A 489 11.90 -7.90 -54.86
CA VAL A 489 13.05 -8.81 -55.09
C VAL A 489 12.63 -10.25 -54.87
N ALA A 490 11.88 -10.55 -53.81
CA ALA A 490 11.38 -11.89 -53.54
C ALA A 490 10.42 -12.38 -54.63
N GLU A 491 9.49 -11.53 -55.09
CA GLU A 491 8.60 -11.83 -56.22
C GLU A 491 9.39 -12.13 -57.50
N PHE A 492 10.41 -11.32 -57.80
CA PHE A 492 11.28 -11.53 -58.96
C PHE A 492 12.05 -12.86 -58.86
N ILE A 493 12.61 -13.16 -57.68
CA ILE A 493 13.32 -14.43 -57.43
C ILE A 493 12.37 -15.63 -57.53
N MET A 494 11.13 -15.52 -57.05
CA MET A 494 10.13 -16.60 -57.14
C MET A 494 9.59 -16.84 -58.56
N GLN A 495 9.78 -15.88 -59.48
CA GLN A 495 9.42 -16.00 -60.89
C GLN A 495 10.53 -16.58 -61.77
N LEU A 496 11.76 -16.64 -61.25
CA LEU A 496 12.91 -17.35 -61.84
C LEU A 496 12.86 -18.83 -61.44
#